data_AF-A0A7W2M8U0-F1
#
_entry.id   AF-A0A7W2M8U0-F1
#
_cell.length_a   1.000
_cell.length_b   1.000
_cell.length_c   1.000
_cell.angle_alpha   90.00
_cell.angle_beta   90.00
_cell.angle_gamma   90.00
#
_symmetry.space_group_name_H-M   'P 1'
#
loop_
_entity.id
_entity.type
_entity.pdbx_description
1 polymer ?
#
loop_
_entity_poly.entity_id
_entity_poly.type
_entity_poly.pdbx_seq_one_letter_code
_entity_poly.pdbx_strand_id
1 'polypeptide(L)'
;MKKIVFILIFASSFVNGQDFKELYTDKLKSSWEVYESESFTKSIDKKTDSLYRAINGKGYKEILIENQKKSVAERAKKLNEIIELFNIKLTESDSLAIIEQKSINNSLPSDFTKKGAILTNDSIYGFTYNPDIENGKIKISDYFRDSENPTMNQAKQIIGNLILQGKTNYLDTIAKVESEMFVGPLKELRPEIEIEIILYNKSAEEKLRLIYLHETFVQIMNQKE
;
A
#
# COMPACT_ATOMS: atom_id res chain seq x y z
N MET A 1 50.85 -33.29 -0.23
CA MET A 1 49.51 -33.00 0.33
C MET A 1 49.12 -31.59 -0.09
N LYS A 2 47.97 -31.45 -0.78
CA LYS A 2 47.55 -30.23 -1.48
C LYS A 2 47.08 -29.17 -0.46
N LYS A 3 47.61 -27.94 -0.59
CA LYS A 3 47.20 -26.77 0.19
C LYS A 3 45.79 -26.37 -0.22
N ILE A 4 44.86 -26.41 0.73
CA ILE A 4 43.50 -25.87 0.57
C ILE A 4 43.62 -24.36 0.68
N VAL A 5 43.40 -23.66 -0.43
CA VAL A 5 43.21 -22.21 -0.44
C VAL A 5 41.75 -21.97 -0.07
N PHE A 6 41.52 -21.56 1.17
CA PHE A 6 40.22 -21.07 1.63
C PHE A 6 40.00 -19.70 1.00
N ILE A 7 39.19 -19.63 -0.06
CA ILE A 7 38.69 -18.36 -0.59
C ILE A 7 37.63 -17.87 0.40
N LEU A 8 38.05 -17.00 1.32
CA LEU A 8 37.16 -16.11 2.05
C LEU A 8 36.50 -15.19 1.02
N ILE A 9 35.30 -15.56 0.57
CA ILE A 9 34.42 -14.63 -0.13
C ILE A 9 34.05 -13.58 0.91
N PHE A 10 34.69 -12.42 0.80
CA PHE A 10 34.21 -11.19 1.40
C PHE A 10 32.78 -10.97 0.89
N ALA A 11 31.79 -11.36 1.68
CA ALA A 11 30.46 -10.78 1.59
C ALA A 11 30.66 -9.31 1.96
N SER A 12 30.79 -8.49 0.93
CA SER A 12 30.75 -7.04 1.01
C SER A 12 29.64 -6.64 1.97
N SER A 13 30.04 -5.99 3.04
CA SER A 13 29.19 -5.28 3.99
C SER A 13 28.01 -4.63 3.27
N PHE A 14 26.82 -5.21 3.40
CA PHE A 14 25.57 -4.50 3.17
C PHE A 14 25.53 -3.38 4.20
N VAL A 15 25.88 -2.17 3.76
CA VAL A 15 25.52 -0.95 4.50
C VAL A 15 23.99 -0.94 4.51
N ASN A 16 23.42 -1.34 5.64
CA ASN A 16 21.99 -1.53 5.86
C ASN A 16 21.19 -0.24 5.64
N GLY A 17 20.82 0.01 4.39
CA GLY A 17 19.87 1.03 4.00
C GLY A 17 19.05 0.53 2.81
N GLN A 18 18.15 -0.42 3.06
CA GLN A 18 17.16 -0.82 2.07
C GLN A 18 16.32 0.40 1.68
N ASP A 19 16.19 0.67 0.38
CA ASP A 19 15.33 1.75 -0.16
C ASP A 19 13.86 1.45 0.18
N PHE A 20 13.04 2.49 0.38
CA PHE A 20 11.59 2.36 0.50
C PHE A 20 10.99 1.49 -0.62
N LYS A 21 11.48 1.64 -1.87
CA LYS A 21 10.99 0.84 -3.00
C LYS A 21 11.19 -0.66 -2.78
N GLU A 22 12.38 -1.04 -2.30
CA GLU A 22 12.73 -2.42 -2.01
C GLU A 22 11.90 -2.96 -0.86
N LEU A 23 11.79 -2.20 0.24
CA LEU A 23 10.97 -2.56 1.40
C LEU A 23 9.51 -2.81 0.99
N TYR A 24 8.94 -1.91 0.17
CA TYR A 24 7.56 -2.01 -0.27
C TYR A 24 7.34 -3.21 -1.20
N THR A 25 8.28 -3.44 -2.12
CA THR A 25 8.22 -4.56 -3.07
C THR A 25 8.31 -5.90 -2.34
N ASP A 26 9.23 -6.02 -1.38
CA ASP A 26 9.37 -7.22 -0.55
C ASP A 26 8.12 -7.48 0.28
N LYS A 27 7.55 -6.42 0.86
CA LYS A 27 6.32 -6.51 1.66
C LYS A 27 5.12 -7.01 0.85
N LEU A 28 5.04 -6.67 -0.44
CA LEU A 28 3.97 -7.11 -1.33
C LEU A 28 4.31 -8.35 -2.17
N LYS A 29 5.42 -9.04 -1.90
CA LYS A 29 5.83 -10.23 -2.66
C LYS A 29 4.77 -11.33 -2.68
N SER A 30 4.07 -11.52 -1.55
CA SER A 30 2.98 -12.48 -1.43
C SER A 30 1.80 -12.22 -2.38
N SER A 31 1.63 -10.97 -2.86
CA SER A 31 0.54 -10.59 -3.76
C SER A 31 0.59 -11.25 -5.13
N TRP A 32 1.78 -11.66 -5.61
CA TRP A 32 1.91 -12.44 -6.85
C TRP A 32 2.28 -13.90 -6.62
N GLU A 33 2.88 -14.24 -5.47
CA GLU A 33 3.18 -15.64 -5.11
C GLU A 33 1.91 -16.50 -4.99
N VAL A 34 0.75 -15.89 -4.70
CA VAL A 34 -0.55 -16.58 -4.73
C VAL A 34 -0.83 -17.24 -6.08
N TYR A 35 -0.39 -16.63 -7.18
CA TYR A 35 -0.55 -17.17 -8.54
C TYR A 35 0.44 -18.30 -8.83
N GLU A 36 1.54 -18.38 -8.07
CA GLU A 36 2.52 -19.45 -8.17
C GLU A 36 2.07 -20.72 -7.42
N SER A 37 1.05 -20.61 -6.56
CA SER A 37 0.53 -21.73 -5.78
C SER A 37 0.00 -22.88 -6.67
N GLU A 38 0.12 -24.11 -6.15
CA GLU A 38 -0.40 -25.29 -6.84
C GLU A 38 -1.92 -25.24 -6.99
N SER A 39 -2.62 -24.75 -5.95
CA SER A 39 -4.08 -24.56 -5.97
C SER A 39 -4.50 -23.64 -7.11
N PHE A 40 -3.84 -22.47 -7.24
CA PHE A 40 -4.12 -21.56 -8.35
C PHE A 40 -3.77 -22.20 -9.69
N THR A 41 -2.58 -22.78 -9.83
CA THR A 41 -2.13 -23.39 -11.09
C THR A 41 -3.10 -24.49 -11.58
N LYS A 42 -3.64 -25.32 -10.67
CA LYS A 42 -4.63 -26.36 -11.02
C LYS A 42 -6.00 -25.79 -11.41
N SER A 43 -6.35 -24.59 -10.93
CA SER A 43 -7.63 -23.94 -11.25
C SER A 43 -7.69 -23.36 -12.67
N ILE A 44 -6.54 -23.22 -13.33
CA ILE A 44 -6.45 -22.64 -14.67
C ILE A 44 -6.86 -23.69 -15.72
N ASP A 45 -7.97 -23.41 -16.41
CA ASP A 45 -8.38 -24.24 -17.54
C ASP A 45 -7.32 -24.22 -18.67
N LYS A 46 -7.03 -25.41 -19.22
CA LYS A 46 -6.00 -25.58 -20.25
C LYS A 46 -6.30 -24.81 -21.54
N LYS A 47 -7.57 -24.63 -21.90
CA LYS A 47 -7.95 -23.86 -23.11
C LYS A 47 -7.68 -22.38 -22.88
N THR A 48 -7.97 -21.88 -21.67
CA THR A 48 -7.65 -20.50 -21.28
C THR A 48 -6.14 -20.26 -21.38
N ASP A 49 -5.31 -21.09 -20.75
CA ASP A 49 -3.85 -20.90 -20.81
C ASP A 49 -3.32 -20.99 -22.26
N SER A 50 -3.83 -21.93 -23.05
CA SER A 50 -3.44 -22.07 -24.46
C SER A 50 -3.82 -20.86 -25.32
N LEU A 51 -5.01 -20.29 -25.11
CA LEU A 51 -5.46 -19.09 -25.81
C LEU A 51 -4.56 -17.89 -25.46
N TYR A 52 -4.25 -17.71 -24.19
CA TYR A 52 -3.35 -16.63 -23.76
C TYR A 52 -1.95 -16.79 -24.35
N ARG A 53 -1.39 -18.02 -24.40
CA ARG A 53 -0.10 -18.28 -25.05
C ARG A 53 -0.13 -17.96 -26.53
N ALA A 54 -1.20 -18.34 -27.23
CA ALA A 54 -1.34 -18.07 -28.66
C ALA A 54 -1.42 -16.57 -28.97
N ILE A 55 -2.09 -15.77 -28.13
CA ILE A 55 -2.27 -14.32 -28.34
C ILE A 55 -1.05 -13.52 -27.89
N ASN A 56 -0.49 -13.86 -26.73
CA ASN A 56 0.48 -13.00 -26.02
C ASN A 56 1.90 -13.59 -25.93
N GLY A 57 2.11 -14.83 -26.38
CA GLY A 57 3.36 -15.58 -26.19
C GLY A 57 3.60 -16.05 -24.74
N LYS A 58 2.69 -15.74 -23.81
CA LYS A 58 2.74 -16.08 -22.38
C LYS A 58 1.41 -16.67 -21.92
N GLY A 59 1.47 -17.60 -20.97
CA GLY A 59 0.28 -18.21 -20.36
C GLY A 59 -0.47 -17.23 -19.47
N TYR A 60 -1.70 -17.62 -19.11
CA TYR A 60 -2.59 -16.80 -18.28
C TYR A 60 -1.95 -16.46 -16.93
N LYS A 61 -1.38 -17.47 -16.27
CA LYS A 61 -0.65 -17.30 -15.00
C LYS A 61 0.51 -16.32 -15.11
N GLU A 62 1.32 -16.45 -16.17
CA GLU A 62 2.53 -15.65 -16.36
C GLU A 62 2.17 -14.17 -16.51
N ILE A 63 1.09 -13.87 -17.24
CA ILE A 63 0.59 -12.52 -17.41
C ILE A 63 0.07 -11.93 -16.10
N LEU A 64 -0.64 -12.71 -15.29
CA LEU A 64 -1.10 -12.24 -13.97
C LEU A 64 0.07 -11.90 -13.05
N ILE A 65 1.09 -12.77 -12.99
CA ILE A 65 2.30 -12.52 -12.19
C ILE A 65 3.03 -11.28 -12.69
N GLU A 66 3.20 -11.14 -14.00
CA GLU A 66 3.88 -10.00 -14.61
C GLU A 66 3.15 -8.69 -14.34
N ASN A 67 1.83 -8.67 -14.53
CA ASN A 67 1.00 -7.49 -14.28
C ASN A 67 1.04 -7.09 -12.80
N GLN A 68 0.97 -8.07 -11.88
CA GLN A 68 1.04 -7.80 -10.45
C GLN A 68 2.41 -7.24 -10.04
N LYS A 69 3.51 -7.85 -10.51
CA LYS A 69 4.88 -7.34 -10.27
C LYS A 69 5.06 -5.94 -10.82
N LYS A 70 4.58 -5.68 -12.04
CA LYS A 70 4.63 -4.35 -12.67
C LYS A 70 3.85 -3.33 -11.83
N SER A 71 2.63 -3.65 -11.42
CA SER A 71 1.79 -2.78 -10.60
C SER A 71 2.47 -2.42 -9.26
N VAL A 72 3.04 -3.40 -8.56
CA VAL A 72 3.76 -3.16 -7.31
C VAL A 72 5.00 -2.29 -7.53
N ALA A 73 5.77 -2.55 -8.59
CA ALA A 73 6.96 -1.75 -8.92
C ALA A 73 6.61 -0.30 -9.27
N GLU A 74 5.55 -0.07 -10.06
CA GLU A 74 5.06 1.26 -10.39
C GLU A 74 4.56 2.00 -9.14
N ARG A 75 3.87 1.28 -8.24
CA ARG A 75 3.41 1.82 -6.96
C ARG A 75 4.57 2.20 -6.04
N ALA A 76 5.56 1.30 -5.89
CA ALA A 76 6.77 1.55 -5.11
C ALA A 76 7.52 2.78 -5.62
N LYS A 77 7.67 2.89 -6.94
CA LYS A 77 8.28 4.07 -7.58
C LYS A 77 7.51 5.34 -7.25
N LYS A 78 6.18 5.33 -7.36
CA LYS A 78 5.34 6.49 -7.07
C LYS A 78 5.44 6.94 -5.62
N LEU A 79 5.41 6.00 -4.67
CA LEU A 79 5.58 6.30 -3.24
C LEU A 79 6.94 6.94 -2.96
N ASN A 80 8.00 6.43 -3.57
CA ASN A 80 9.32 7.03 -3.45
C ASN A 80 9.39 8.45 -4.05
N GLU A 81 8.77 8.70 -5.21
CA GLU A 81 8.67 10.05 -5.77
C GLU A 81 7.96 11.02 -4.81
N ILE A 82 6.94 10.57 -4.08
CA ILE A 82 6.24 11.38 -3.06
C ILE A 82 7.17 11.67 -1.87
N ILE A 83 7.90 10.67 -1.38
CA ILE A 83 8.87 10.82 -0.29
C ILE A 83 9.98 11.83 -0.68
N GLU A 84 10.53 11.69 -1.90
CA GLU A 84 11.56 12.57 -2.44
C GLU A 84 11.06 14.01 -2.63
N LEU A 85 9.82 14.21 -3.05
CA LEU A 85 9.21 15.55 -3.21
C LEU A 85 9.30 16.37 -1.92
N PHE A 86 9.15 15.72 -0.76
CA PHE A 86 9.22 16.38 0.55
C PHE A 86 10.61 16.34 1.19
N ASN A 87 11.65 15.91 0.43
CA ASN A 87 13.02 15.74 0.89
C ASN A 87 13.14 14.85 2.14
N ILE A 88 12.24 13.88 2.29
CA ILE A 88 12.25 12.96 3.43
C ILE A 88 13.29 11.88 3.15
N LYS A 89 14.23 11.72 4.08
CA LYS A 89 15.23 10.65 4.01
C LYS A 89 14.83 9.50 4.92
N LEU A 90 14.48 8.36 4.33
CA LEU A 90 14.08 7.17 5.07
C LEU A 90 15.15 6.71 6.06
N THR A 91 16.43 6.81 5.68
CA THR A 91 17.57 6.43 6.53
C THR A 91 17.68 7.25 7.80
N GLU A 92 17.21 8.50 7.78
CA GLU A 92 17.22 9.45 8.89
C GLU A 92 15.92 9.43 9.70
N SER A 93 14.89 8.72 9.23
CA SER A 93 13.58 8.63 9.91
C SER A 93 13.50 7.37 10.77
N ASP A 94 13.15 7.51 12.05
CA ASP A 94 12.90 6.34 12.92
C ASP A 94 11.53 5.71 12.60
N SER A 95 10.54 6.55 12.31
CA SER A 95 9.21 6.14 11.87
C SER A 95 8.62 7.13 10.88
N LEU A 96 7.78 6.66 9.99
CA LEU A 96 6.90 7.49 9.16
C LEU A 96 5.62 6.74 8.83
N ALA A 97 4.54 7.47 8.58
CA ALA A 97 3.32 6.92 8.03
C ALA A 97 2.97 7.60 6.71
N ILE A 98 2.54 6.83 5.72
CA ILE A 98 1.94 7.35 4.49
C ILE A 98 0.47 6.95 4.51
N ILE A 99 -0.41 7.93 4.39
CA ILE A 99 -1.84 7.74 4.24
C ILE A 99 -2.18 8.13 2.81
N GLU A 100 -2.89 7.27 2.07
CA GLU A 100 -3.42 7.60 0.76
C GLU A 100 -4.87 7.17 0.67
N GLN A 101 -5.74 8.08 0.24
CA GLN A 101 -7.12 7.77 -0.08
C GLN A 101 -7.33 7.78 -1.59
N LYS A 102 -8.19 6.88 -2.07
CA LYS A 102 -8.67 6.84 -3.46
C LYS A 102 -10.19 6.67 -3.48
N SER A 103 -10.86 7.29 -4.44
CA SER A 103 -12.26 6.95 -4.72
C SER A 103 -12.35 5.51 -5.22
N ILE A 104 -13.30 4.74 -4.70
CA ILE A 104 -13.68 3.42 -5.22
C ILE A 104 -14.92 3.55 -6.12
N ASN A 105 -15.69 4.63 -5.95
CA ASN A 105 -16.85 4.94 -6.77
C ASN A 105 -16.41 5.64 -8.07
N ASN A 106 -16.62 4.94 -9.20
CA ASN A 106 -16.48 5.47 -10.55
C ASN A 106 -17.73 6.25 -11.00
N SER A 107 -18.36 7.00 -10.10
CA SER A 107 -19.48 7.89 -10.48
C SER A 107 -18.97 8.91 -11.48
N LEU A 108 -19.65 9.06 -12.62
CA LEU A 108 -19.23 9.98 -13.66
C LEU A 108 -19.49 11.44 -13.23
N PRO A 109 -18.51 12.36 -13.41
CA PRO A 109 -17.16 12.11 -13.94
C PRO A 109 -16.25 11.44 -12.90
N SER A 110 -15.55 10.37 -13.31
CA SER A 110 -14.67 9.60 -12.41
C SER A 110 -13.56 10.48 -11.84
N ASP A 111 -13.44 10.51 -10.51
CA ASP A 111 -12.30 11.14 -9.83
C ASP A 111 -11.26 10.09 -9.42
N PHE A 112 -10.23 9.95 -10.25
CA PHE A 112 -9.07 9.10 -9.95
C PHE A 112 -8.02 9.80 -9.07
N THR A 113 -8.29 11.03 -8.63
CA THR A 113 -7.37 11.79 -7.81
C THR A 113 -7.14 11.11 -6.48
N LYS A 114 -5.89 10.73 -6.26
CA LYS A 114 -5.39 10.28 -4.97
C LYS A 114 -5.00 11.47 -4.14
N LYS A 115 -5.37 11.43 -2.86
CA LYS A 115 -5.06 12.46 -1.86
C LYS A 115 -4.38 11.73 -0.70
N GLY A 116 -3.37 12.33 -0.09
CA GLY A 116 -2.65 11.64 0.97
C GLY A 116 -1.82 12.56 1.83
N ALA A 117 -1.25 11.99 2.88
CA ALA A 117 -0.30 12.66 3.75
C ALA A 117 0.86 11.74 4.11
N ILE A 118 2.05 12.32 4.31
CA ILE A 118 3.15 11.69 5.03
C ILE A 118 3.22 12.33 6.41
N LEU A 119 3.19 11.51 7.46
CA LEU A 119 3.36 11.92 8.84
C LEU A 119 4.72 11.41 9.31
N THR A 120 5.57 12.32 9.74
CA THR A 120 6.83 12.03 10.44
C THR A 120 6.68 12.43 11.91
N ASN A 121 7.73 12.24 12.71
CA ASN A 121 7.72 12.65 14.13
C ASN A 121 7.44 14.15 14.31
N ASP A 122 7.91 14.98 13.37
CA ASP A 122 7.94 16.44 13.54
C ASP A 122 7.11 17.20 12.50
N SER A 123 6.56 16.52 11.48
CA SER A 123 5.95 17.18 10.34
C SER A 123 4.88 16.34 9.66
N ILE A 124 3.95 17.05 9.02
CA ILE A 124 2.88 16.48 8.21
C ILE A 124 2.95 17.11 6.83
N TYR A 125 3.02 16.27 5.80
CA TYR A 125 3.16 16.68 4.41
C TYR A 125 1.99 16.15 3.59
N GLY A 126 1.07 17.02 3.17
CA GLY A 126 -0.06 16.61 2.33
C GLY A 126 0.27 16.65 0.84
N PHE A 127 -0.30 15.69 0.08
CA PHE A 127 -0.10 15.60 -1.37
C PHE A 127 -1.37 15.15 -2.10
N THR A 128 -1.41 15.45 -3.39
CA THR A 128 -2.43 14.93 -4.31
C THR A 128 -1.83 14.66 -5.68
N TYR A 129 -2.33 13.63 -6.37
CA TYR A 129 -1.95 13.33 -7.74
C TYR A 129 -3.06 12.53 -8.44
N ASN A 130 -3.07 12.55 -9.77
CA ASN A 130 -3.93 11.69 -10.57
C ASN A 130 -3.05 10.63 -11.25
N PRO A 131 -3.27 9.32 -11.00
CA PRO A 131 -2.47 8.24 -11.57
C PRO A 131 -2.67 8.07 -13.08
N ASP A 132 -3.80 8.51 -13.64
CA ASP A 132 -4.17 8.28 -15.05
C ASP A 132 -3.68 9.39 -15.99
N ILE A 133 -3.15 10.48 -15.44
CA ILE A 133 -2.53 11.53 -16.23
C ILE A 133 -1.05 11.19 -16.36
N GLU A 134 -0.61 10.92 -17.58
CA GLU A 134 0.81 10.76 -17.90
C GLU A 134 1.54 12.07 -17.50
N ASN A 135 2.53 11.97 -16.62
CA ASN A 135 3.18 13.11 -15.95
C ASN A 135 2.28 13.92 -15.00
N GLY A 136 1.19 13.34 -14.49
CA GLY A 136 0.39 13.89 -13.42
C GLY A 136 1.28 14.21 -12.22
N LYS A 137 1.71 15.48 -12.12
CA LYS A 137 2.66 15.90 -11.10
C LYS A 137 2.01 15.74 -9.73
N ILE A 138 2.77 15.18 -8.80
CA ILE A 138 2.43 15.20 -7.39
C ILE A 138 2.41 16.66 -6.96
N LYS A 139 1.29 17.12 -6.39
CA LYS A 139 1.10 18.49 -5.92
C LYS A 139 1.05 18.49 -4.40
N ILE A 140 1.65 19.50 -3.79
CA ILE A 140 1.50 19.76 -2.35
C ILE A 140 0.05 20.16 -2.09
N SER A 141 -0.53 19.63 -1.03
CA SER A 141 -1.90 19.93 -0.60
C SER A 141 -2.01 19.87 0.92
N ASP A 142 -3.13 20.32 1.46
CA ASP A 142 -3.48 20.08 2.86
C ASP A 142 -4.45 18.91 2.93
N TYR A 143 -3.94 17.75 3.34
CA TYR A 143 -4.72 16.52 3.42
C TYR A 143 -5.79 16.57 4.51
N PHE A 144 -5.50 17.22 5.65
CA PHE A 144 -6.36 17.23 6.82
C PHE A 144 -7.36 18.39 6.83
N ARG A 145 -7.23 19.36 5.92
CA ARG A 145 -8.25 20.39 5.70
C ARG A 145 -9.58 19.74 5.36
N ASP A 146 -10.65 20.25 5.97
CA ASP A 146 -12.01 19.73 5.90
C ASP A 146 -12.37 19.27 4.46
N SER A 147 -12.54 17.97 4.31
CA SER A 147 -13.18 17.26 3.20
C SER A 147 -14.65 17.64 3.14
N GLU A 148 -15.22 17.69 1.94
CA GLU A 148 -16.66 17.87 1.76
C GLU A 148 -17.46 16.69 2.34
N ASN A 149 -16.84 15.49 2.43
CA ASN A 149 -17.43 14.30 3.06
C ASN A 149 -17.15 14.29 4.58
N PRO A 150 -18.19 14.42 5.45
CA PRO A 150 -18.01 14.47 6.90
C PRO A 150 -17.46 13.17 7.49
N THR A 151 -17.86 12.02 6.95
CA THR A 151 -17.34 10.70 7.36
C THR A 151 -15.84 10.62 7.08
N MET A 152 -15.41 11.09 5.91
CA MET A 152 -13.99 11.15 5.57
C MET A 152 -13.21 12.09 6.49
N ASN A 153 -13.79 13.23 6.91
CA ASN A 153 -13.13 14.12 7.87
C ASN A 153 -12.85 13.43 9.21
N GLN A 154 -13.86 12.74 9.73
CA GLN A 154 -13.69 11.96 10.95
C GLN A 154 -12.67 10.85 10.76
N ALA A 155 -12.69 10.15 9.61
CA ALA A 155 -11.73 9.11 9.30
C ALA A 155 -10.29 9.63 9.33
N LYS A 156 -10.03 10.76 8.64
CA LYS A 156 -8.71 11.43 8.64
C LYS A 156 -8.27 11.78 10.05
N GLN A 157 -9.15 12.41 10.84
CA GLN A 157 -8.84 12.81 12.21
C GLN A 157 -8.51 11.60 13.10
N ILE A 158 -9.30 10.53 13.03
CA ILE A 158 -9.07 9.31 13.82
C ILE A 158 -7.74 8.67 13.42
N ILE A 159 -7.51 8.44 12.13
CA ILE A 159 -6.26 7.83 11.62
C ILE A 159 -5.05 8.68 12.00
N GLY A 160 -5.09 9.98 11.71
CA GLY A 160 -4.02 10.92 12.02
C GLY A 160 -3.70 10.95 13.51
N ASN A 161 -4.71 11.04 14.37
CA ASN A 161 -4.51 11.04 15.83
C ASN A 161 -3.92 9.73 16.34
N LEU A 162 -4.36 8.57 15.83
CA LEU A 162 -3.80 7.27 16.23
C LEU A 162 -2.33 7.15 15.83
N ILE A 163 -1.95 7.64 14.65
CA ILE A 163 -0.56 7.66 14.19
C ILE A 163 0.28 8.59 15.08
N LEU A 164 -0.15 9.84 15.28
CA LEU A 164 0.59 10.84 16.07
C LEU A 164 0.73 10.44 17.54
N GLN A 165 -0.21 9.67 18.09
CA GLN A 165 -0.13 9.14 19.45
C GLN A 165 0.67 7.83 19.56
N GLY A 166 1.24 7.32 18.46
CA GLY A 166 1.94 6.02 18.44
C GLY A 166 1.02 4.82 18.69
N LYS A 167 -0.31 4.99 18.58
CA LYS A 167 -1.34 3.97 18.82
C LYS A 167 -1.73 3.24 17.54
N THR A 168 -0.78 3.01 16.65
CA THR A 168 -1.04 2.46 15.31
C THR A 168 -1.61 1.04 15.32
N ASN A 169 -1.43 0.27 16.38
CA ASN A 169 -2.02 -1.08 16.55
C ASN A 169 -3.57 -1.06 16.61
N TYR A 170 -4.16 0.07 16.98
CA TYR A 170 -5.62 0.23 16.93
C TYR A 170 -6.13 0.26 15.48
N LEU A 171 -5.33 0.69 14.52
CA LEU A 171 -5.70 0.67 13.09
C LEU A 171 -5.88 -0.76 12.59
N ASP A 172 -5.03 -1.70 13.02
CA ASP A 172 -5.20 -3.13 12.70
C ASP A 172 -6.51 -3.68 13.28
N THR A 173 -6.84 -3.26 14.50
CA THR A 173 -8.09 -3.68 15.16
C THR A 173 -9.31 -3.13 14.42
N ILE A 174 -9.28 -1.86 14.03
CA ILE A 174 -10.35 -1.23 13.23
C ILE A 174 -10.50 -1.96 11.89
N ALA A 175 -9.40 -2.23 11.18
CA ALA A 175 -9.43 -2.90 9.89
C ALA A 175 -10.00 -4.32 9.97
N LYS A 176 -9.64 -5.05 11.04
CA LYS A 176 -10.21 -6.37 11.32
C LYS A 176 -11.72 -6.30 11.55
N VAL A 177 -12.17 -5.40 12.43
CA VAL A 177 -13.60 -5.23 12.73
C VAL A 177 -14.37 -4.82 11.49
N GLU A 178 -13.85 -3.88 10.70
CA GLU A 178 -14.49 -3.46 9.44
C GLU A 178 -14.64 -4.63 8.46
N SER A 179 -13.59 -5.43 8.27
CA SER A 179 -13.64 -6.62 7.41
C SER A 179 -14.69 -7.63 7.86
N GLU A 180 -14.80 -7.90 9.17
CA GLU A 180 -15.82 -8.78 9.73
C GLU A 180 -17.25 -8.22 9.50
N MET A 181 -17.43 -6.91 9.64
CA MET A 181 -18.72 -6.25 9.39
C MET A 181 -19.15 -6.35 7.92
N PHE A 182 -18.22 -6.23 6.97
CA PHE A 182 -18.50 -6.39 5.54
C PHE A 182 -18.83 -7.83 5.12
N VAL A 183 -18.38 -8.84 5.87
CA VAL A 183 -18.78 -10.24 5.62
C VAL A 183 -20.15 -10.54 6.27
N GLY A 184 -20.53 -9.79 7.31
CA GLY A 184 -21.77 -9.99 8.06
C GLY A 184 -22.79 -8.86 7.87
N PRO A 185 -23.06 -8.07 8.92
CA PRO A 185 -24.23 -7.17 8.99
C PRO A 185 -24.18 -6.01 7.98
N LEU A 186 -23.00 -5.62 7.51
CA LEU A 186 -22.79 -4.50 6.58
C LEU A 186 -22.37 -4.97 5.18
N LYS A 187 -22.64 -6.23 4.80
CA LYS A 187 -22.31 -6.76 3.46
C LYS A 187 -22.86 -5.96 2.27
N GLU A 188 -23.96 -5.24 2.48
CA GLU A 188 -24.59 -4.40 1.45
C GLU A 188 -24.06 -2.96 1.45
N LEU A 189 -23.28 -2.58 2.47
CA LEU A 189 -22.63 -1.28 2.50
C LEU A 189 -21.61 -1.22 1.35
N ARG A 190 -21.64 -0.11 0.62
CA ARG A 190 -20.74 0.15 -0.50
C ARG A 190 -19.85 1.32 -0.11
N PRO A 191 -18.61 1.06 0.32
CA PRO A 191 -17.68 2.15 0.63
C PRO A 191 -17.40 2.96 -0.63
N GLU A 192 -17.23 4.26 -0.47
CA GLU A 192 -16.95 5.20 -1.56
C GLU A 192 -15.46 5.55 -1.62
N ILE A 193 -14.73 5.39 -0.51
CA ILE A 193 -13.33 5.76 -0.38
C ILE A 193 -12.52 4.64 0.29
N GLU A 194 -11.48 4.17 -0.39
CA GLU A 194 -10.50 3.28 0.22
C GLU A 194 -9.34 4.13 0.75
N ILE A 195 -8.82 3.75 1.92
CA ILE A 195 -7.70 4.38 2.61
C ILE A 195 -6.61 3.32 2.80
N GLU A 196 -5.48 3.50 2.13
CA GLU A 196 -4.25 2.74 2.36
C GLU A 196 -3.37 3.49 3.36
N ILE A 197 -2.93 2.79 4.41
CA ILE A 197 -2.03 3.30 5.43
C ILE A 197 -0.77 2.43 5.42
N ILE A 198 0.36 3.04 5.13
CA ILE A 198 1.68 2.41 5.13
C ILE A 198 2.45 2.94 6.33
N LEU A 199 2.77 2.06 7.27
CA LEU A 199 3.50 2.39 8.47
C LEU A 199 4.92 1.84 8.37
N TYR A 200 5.90 2.71 8.47
CA TYR A 200 7.31 2.37 8.55
C TYR A 200 7.84 2.57 9.96
N ASN A 201 8.58 1.57 10.44
CA ASN A 201 9.34 1.67 11.68
C ASN A 201 10.69 0.98 11.48
N LYS A 202 11.78 1.76 11.56
CA LYS A 202 13.15 1.29 11.35
C LYS A 202 13.59 0.22 12.36
N SER A 203 13.03 0.26 13.57
CA SER A 203 13.37 -0.62 14.70
C SER A 203 12.53 -1.89 14.77
N ALA A 204 11.43 -1.97 14.01
CA ALA A 204 10.58 -3.15 13.97
C ALA A 204 11.22 -4.28 13.16
N GLU A 205 10.94 -5.53 13.54
CA GLU A 205 11.31 -6.71 12.75
C GLU A 205 10.68 -6.64 11.36
N GLU A 206 9.36 -6.36 11.32
CA GLU A 206 8.65 -6.01 10.11
C GLU A 206 8.65 -4.49 9.94
N LYS A 207 9.59 -3.98 9.12
CA LYS A 207 9.80 -2.54 8.93
C LYS A 207 8.65 -1.82 8.24
N LEU A 208 7.84 -2.52 7.44
CA LEU A 208 6.69 -1.96 6.75
C LEU A 208 5.42 -2.77 7.05
N ARG A 209 4.42 -2.11 7.61
CA ARG A 209 3.07 -2.63 7.81
C ARG A 209 2.09 -1.88 6.92
N LEU A 210 1.22 -2.61 6.22
CA LEU A 210 0.19 -2.05 5.35
C LEU A 210 -1.17 -2.34 5.97
N ILE A 211 -2.01 -1.32 6.05
CA ILE A 211 -3.37 -1.41 6.60
C ILE A 211 -4.32 -0.79 5.57
N TYR A 212 -5.39 -1.51 5.26
CA TYR A 212 -6.44 -1.04 4.36
C TYR A 212 -7.70 -0.81 5.18
N LEU A 213 -8.32 0.35 4.99
CA LEU A 213 -9.56 0.77 5.60
C LEU A 213 -10.48 1.39 4.55
N HIS A 214 -11.76 1.50 4.87
CA HIS A 214 -12.69 2.34 4.14
C HIS A 214 -13.22 3.44 5.05
N GLU A 215 -13.70 4.55 4.50
CA GLU A 215 -14.26 5.65 5.30
C GLU A 215 -15.43 5.19 6.20
N THR A 216 -16.08 4.09 5.83
CA THR A 216 -17.19 3.46 6.55
C THR A 216 -16.84 2.97 7.96
N PHE A 217 -15.56 2.75 8.31
CA PHE A 217 -15.18 2.36 9.67
C PHE A 217 -15.69 3.38 10.71
N VAL A 218 -15.79 4.66 10.32
CA VAL A 218 -16.33 5.72 11.16
C VAL A 218 -17.80 5.46 11.52
N GLN A 219 -18.59 4.95 10.58
CA GLN A 219 -19.98 4.58 10.84
C GLN A 219 -20.05 3.41 11.81
N ILE A 220 -19.17 2.42 11.66
CA ILE A 220 -19.06 1.28 12.58
C ILE A 220 -18.71 1.76 13.99
N MET A 221 -17.74 2.67 14.14
CA MET A 221 -17.37 3.23 15.44
C MET A 221 -18.48 4.08 16.08
N ASN A 222 -19.30 4.75 15.26
CA ASN A 222 -20.38 5.61 15.72
C ASN A 222 -21.70 4.87 15.95
N GLN A 223 -21.81 3.59 15.58
CA GLN A 223 -22.92 2.75 15.98
C GLN A 223 -22.81 2.53 17.50
N LYS A 224 -23.61 3.30 18.25
CA LYS A 224 -23.77 3.09 19.69
C LYS A 224 -24.27 1.68 19.94
N GLU A 225 -23.68 1.01 20.93
CA GLU A 225 -24.28 -0.15 21.61
C GLU A 225 -25.70 0.17 22.10
#